data_AF-A0A3N5PNX0-F1
#
_entry.id   AF-A0A3N5PNX0-F1
#
_cell.length_a   1.000
_cell.length_b   1.000
_cell.length_c   1.000
_cell.angle_alpha   90.00
_cell.angle_beta   90.00
_cell.angle_gamma   90.00
#
_symmetry.space_group_name_H-M   'P 1'
#
loop_
_entity.id
_entity.type
_entity.pdbx_description
1 polymer ?
#
loop_
_entity_poly.entity_id
_entity_poly.type
_entity_poly.pdbx_seq_one_letter_code
_entity_poly.pdbx_strand_id
1 'polypeptide(L)'
;MRSAPLLVLAALFGVGGCATIANRDPLNIDVAGIEPLPGEGLELRLAVTIRVQNPNDVAMEYTGAALALDLNGRKLATGVSDAV
;
A
#
# COMPACT_ATOMS: atom_id res chain seq x y z
N MET A 1 47.73 2.88 21.24
CA MET A 1 46.52 2.58 22.05
C MET A 1 45.47 3.71 21.98
N ARG A 2 45.27 4.38 20.82
CA ARG A 2 44.28 5.49 20.66
C ARG A 2 43.12 5.13 19.71
N SER A 3 43.20 3.99 19.02
CA SER A 3 42.22 3.51 18.03
C SER A 3 41.11 2.64 18.62
N ALA A 4 41.33 2.05 19.80
CA ALA A 4 40.33 1.23 20.51
C ALA A 4 38.99 1.95 20.77
N PRO A 5 38.95 3.23 21.22
CA PRO A 5 37.66 3.89 21.46
C PRO A 5 36.88 4.16 20.16
N LEU A 6 37.59 4.39 19.04
CA LEU A 6 36.97 4.65 17.73
C LEU A 6 36.26 3.38 17.19
N LEU A 7 36.87 2.22 17.41
CA LEU A 7 36.36 0.93 16.97
C LEU A 7 35.13 0.49 17.78
N VAL A 8 35.11 0.79 19.09
CA VAL A 8 33.95 0.56 19.96
C VAL A 8 32.77 1.48 19.60
N LEU A 9 33.04 2.74 19.28
CA LEU A 9 32.01 3.69 18.85
C LEU A 9 31.39 3.27 17.51
N ALA A 10 32.20 2.85 16.55
CA ALA A 10 31.72 2.33 15.27
C ALA A 10 30.87 1.05 15.43
N ALA A 11 31.27 0.15 16.34
CA ALA A 11 30.49 -1.04 16.66
C ALA A 11 29.12 -0.70 17.27
N LEU A 12 29.05 0.28 18.18
CA LEU A 12 27.80 0.75 18.78
C LEU A 12 26.82 1.34 17.76
N PHE A 13 27.30 2.10 16.77
CA PHE A 13 26.46 2.62 15.69
C PHE A 13 25.96 1.52 14.73
N GLY A 14 26.73 0.44 14.54
CA GLY A 14 26.33 -0.68 13.69
C GLY A 14 25.17 -1.52 14.22
N VAL A 15 24.98 -1.60 15.56
CA VAL A 15 23.93 -2.44 16.17
C VAL A 15 22.57 -1.75 16.27
N GLY A 16 22.52 -0.42 16.14
CA GLY A 16 21.27 0.36 16.25
C GLY A 16 20.34 0.30 15.02
N GLY A 17 20.80 -0.29 13.91
CA GLY A 17 20.04 -0.31 12.66
C GLY A 17 18.99 -1.42 12.54
N CYS A 18 19.03 -2.46 13.38
CA CYS A 18 18.16 -3.63 13.22
C CYS A 18 16.76 -3.48 13.85
N ALA A 19 16.56 -2.52 14.74
CA ALA A 19 15.25 -2.25 15.36
C ALA A 19 14.45 -1.13 14.66
N THR A 20 15.06 -0.43 13.69
CA THR A 20 14.43 0.72 13.00
C THR A 20 13.77 0.34 11.68
N ILE A 21 13.95 -0.90 11.20
CA ILE A 21 13.11 -1.46 10.15
C ILE A 21 11.77 -1.83 10.79
N ALA A 22 10.83 -0.89 10.73
CA ALA A 22 9.43 -1.19 11.04
C ALA A 22 8.94 -2.22 10.02
N ASN A 23 8.85 -3.48 10.43
CA ASN A 23 8.22 -4.54 9.65
C ASN A 23 6.72 -4.23 9.58
N ARG A 24 6.31 -3.43 8.59
CA ARG A 24 4.90 -3.13 8.35
C ARG A 24 4.27 -4.26 7.59
N ASP A 25 3.16 -4.74 8.11
CA ASP A 25 2.35 -5.73 7.43
C ASP A 25 1.68 -5.08 6.21
N PRO A 26 1.57 -5.79 5.08
CA PRO A 26 0.92 -5.27 3.90
C PRO A 26 -0.56 -4.99 4.18
N LEU A 27 -1.11 -3.98 3.50
CA LEU A 27 -2.56 -3.75 3.52
C LEU A 27 -3.28 -4.97 2.92
N ASN A 28 -4.38 -5.36 3.55
CA ASN A 28 -5.29 -6.31 2.93
C ASN A 28 -6.33 -5.55 2.09
N ILE A 29 -6.45 -5.89 0.81
CA ILE A 29 -7.31 -5.21 -0.16
C ILE A 29 -8.22 -6.23 -0.82
N ASP A 30 -9.53 -6.09 -0.59
CA ASP A 30 -10.55 -6.98 -1.12
C ASP A 30 -11.58 -6.19 -1.93
N VAL A 31 -12.18 -6.84 -2.93
CA VAL A 31 -13.36 -6.30 -3.62
C VAL A 31 -14.59 -6.61 -2.77
N ALA A 32 -15.26 -5.58 -2.28
CA ALA A 32 -16.45 -5.69 -1.45
C ALA A 32 -17.77 -5.59 -2.24
N GLY A 33 -17.74 -4.94 -3.41
CA GLY A 33 -18.91 -4.75 -4.25
C GLY A 33 -18.53 -4.31 -5.66
N ILE A 34 -19.37 -4.70 -6.63
CA ILE A 34 -19.28 -4.25 -8.02
C ILE A 34 -20.69 -3.98 -8.51
N GLU A 35 -20.96 -2.74 -8.87
CA GLU A 35 -22.25 -2.32 -9.42
C GLU A 35 -22.06 -1.75 -10.83
N PRO A 36 -22.87 -2.18 -11.82
CA PRO A 36 -22.84 -1.58 -13.13
C PRO A 36 -23.38 -0.15 -13.06
N LEU A 37 -22.70 0.78 -13.71
CA LEU A 37 -23.18 2.14 -13.90
C LEU A 37 -23.80 2.28 -15.30
N PRO A 38 -24.67 3.29 -15.51
CA PRO A 38 -25.09 3.66 -16.85
C PRO A 38 -23.87 3.86 -17.74
N GLY A 39 -23.81 3.11 -18.85
CA GLY A 39 -22.74 3.25 -19.82
C GLY A 39 -22.76 4.62 -20.47
N GLU A 40 -21.58 5.10 -20.88
CA GLU A 40 -21.43 6.37 -21.58
C GLU A 40 -20.91 6.09 -23.00
N GLY A 41 -21.80 6.18 -23.98
CA GLY A 41 -21.50 5.76 -25.36
C GLY A 41 -21.19 4.26 -25.43
N LEU A 42 -19.94 3.92 -25.75
CA LEU A 42 -19.46 2.54 -25.84
C LEU A 42 -18.59 2.15 -24.63
N GLU A 43 -18.62 2.94 -23.56
CA GLU A 43 -17.83 2.70 -22.36
C GLU A 43 -18.61 1.93 -21.30
N LEU A 44 -18.05 0.79 -20.87
CA LEU A 44 -18.51 0.08 -19.69
C LEU A 44 -18.02 0.81 -18.44
N ARG A 45 -18.97 1.21 -17.59
CA ARG A 45 -18.67 1.87 -16.32
C ARG A 45 -19.10 1.00 -15.16
N LEU A 46 -18.25 0.92 -14.15
CA LEU A 46 -18.45 0.12 -12.94
C LEU A 46 -18.19 1.00 -11.73
N ALA A 47 -19.07 0.95 -10.74
CA ALA A 47 -18.74 1.36 -9.39
C ALA A 47 -18.12 0.14 -8.71
N VAL A 48 -16.90 0.29 -8.21
CA VAL A 48 -16.19 -0.79 -7.52
C VAL A 48 -15.93 -0.33 -6.09
N THR A 49 -16.48 -1.07 -5.13
CA THR A 49 -16.23 -0.84 -3.71
C THR A 49 -15.09 -1.73 -3.26
N ILE A 50 -13.99 -1.13 -2.82
CA ILE A 50 -12.84 -1.84 -2.23
C ILE A 50 -12.89 -1.75 -0.71
N ARG A 51 -12.47 -2.83 -0.03
CA ARG A 51 -12.23 -2.86 1.41
C ARG A 51 -10.74 -2.88 1.65
N VAL A 52 -10.23 -1.81 2.26
CA VAL A 52 -8.84 -1.72 2.69
C VAL A 52 -8.79 -1.95 4.20
N GLN A 53 -7.96 -2.91 4.62
CA GLN A 53 -7.69 -3.16 6.03
C GLN A 53 -6.21 -2.88 6.28
N ASN A 54 -5.95 -1.97 7.22
CA ASN A 54 -4.60 -1.67 7.70
C ASN A 54 -4.33 -2.48 8.97
N PRO A 55 -3.54 -3.57 8.90
CA PRO A 55 -3.21 -4.37 10.08
C PRO A 55 -2.19 -3.69 11.01
N ASN A 56 -1.59 -2.58 10.58
CA ASN A 56 -0.58 -1.85 11.34
C ASN A 56 -1.24 -0.92 12.39
N ASP A 57 -0.48 -0.61 13.43
CA ASP A 57 -0.85 0.31 14.51
C ASP A 57 -0.68 1.80 14.15
N VAL A 58 -0.16 2.08 12.96
CA VAL A 58 0.03 3.44 12.44
C VAL A 58 -1.04 3.74 11.38
N ALA A 59 -1.71 4.90 11.52
CA ALA A 59 -2.66 5.39 10.53
C ALA A 59 -2.00 5.60 9.16
N MET A 60 -2.74 5.32 8.09
CA MET A 60 -2.28 5.53 6.73
C MET A 60 -2.98 6.74 6.12
N GLU A 61 -2.20 7.73 5.68
CA GLU A 61 -2.71 8.84 4.88
C GLU A 61 -2.56 8.53 3.40
N TYR A 62 -3.57 8.85 2.60
CA TYR A 62 -3.58 8.69 1.16
C TYR A 62 -4.29 9.87 0.49
N THR A 63 -3.88 10.21 -0.73
CA THR A 63 -4.46 11.31 -1.52
C THR A 63 -5.38 10.81 -2.63
N GLY A 64 -5.51 9.50 -2.77
CA GLY A 64 -6.27 8.84 -3.80
C GLY A 64 -5.90 7.37 -3.95
N ALA A 65 -6.51 6.69 -4.91
CA ALA A 65 -6.23 5.30 -5.23
C ALA A 65 -6.27 5.08 -6.74
N ALA A 66 -5.50 4.10 -7.22
CA ALA A 66 -5.59 3.57 -8.57
C ALA A 66 -5.97 2.09 -8.51
N LEU A 67 -6.90 1.70 -9.37
CA LEU A 67 -7.42 0.34 -9.45
C LEU A 67 -7.11 -0.25 -10.82
N ALA A 68 -6.64 -1.50 -10.82
CA ALA A 68 -6.66 -2.39 -11.97
C ALA A 68 -7.46 -3.64 -11.57
N LEU A 69 -8.58 -3.86 -12.27
CA LEU A 69 -9.44 -5.01 -12.04
C LEU A 69 -9.18 -6.04 -13.14
N ASP A 70 -8.72 -7.21 -12.73
CA ASP A 70 -8.47 -8.35 -13.62
C ASP A 70 -9.48 -9.46 -13.35
N LEU A 71 -9.95 -10.11 -14.41
CA LEU A 71 -10.80 -11.30 -14.36
C LEU A 71 -10.10 -12.43 -15.11
N ASN A 72 -9.82 -13.54 -14.42
CA ASN A 72 -9.06 -14.68 -14.97
C ASN A 72 -7.71 -14.26 -15.58
N GLY A 73 -6.99 -13.33 -14.94
CA GLY A 73 -5.70 -12.82 -15.41
C GLY A 73 -5.78 -11.89 -16.62
N ARG A 74 -6.97 -11.43 -17.01
CA ARG A 74 -7.18 -10.46 -18.09
C ARG A 74 -7.74 -9.16 -17.54
N LYS A 75 -7.16 -8.04 -17.94
CA LYS A 75 -7.62 -6.71 -17.56
C LYS A 75 -9.05 -6.47 -18.01
N LEU A 76 -9.92 -6.18 -17.05
CA LEU A 76 -11.33 -5.87 -17.24
C LEU A 76 -11.57 -4.36 -17.19
N ALA A 77 -11.02 -3.69 -16.17
CA ALA A 77 -11.23 -2.26 -15.96
C ALA A 77 -10.05 -1.61 -15.24
N THR A 78 -9.94 -0.30 -15.38
CA THR A 78 -9.02 0.54 -14.60
C THR A 78 -9.76 1.78 -14.12
N GLY A 79 -9.35 2.34 -12.99
CA GLY A 79 -9.96 3.56 -12.46
C GLY A 79 -9.06 4.27 -11.46
N VAL A 80 -9.40 5.50 -11.16
CA VAL A 80 -8.76 6.30 -10.10
C VAL A 80 -9.83 6.93 -9.22
N SER A 81 -9.49 7.18 -7.97
CA SER A 81 -10.28 8.00 -7.06
C SER A 81 -9.37 9.02 -6.38
N ASP A 82 -9.90 10.22 -6.14
CA ASP A 82 -9.26 11.18 -5.24
C ASP A 82 -9.49 10.79 -3.78
N ALA A 83 -8.70 11.36 -2.87
CA ALA A 83 -9.04 11.33 -1.45
C ALA A 83 -10.34 12.12 -1.23
N VAL A 84 -11.26 11.51 -0.48
CA VAL A 84 -12.51 12.14 -0.02
C VAL A 84 -12.23 12.91 1.25
#